data_AF-A0A829GPS4-F1
#
_entry.id   AF-A0A829GPS4-F1
#
_cell.length_a   1.000
_cell.length_b   1.000
_cell.length_c   1.000
_cell.angle_alpha   90.00
_cell.angle_beta   90.00
_cell.angle_gamma   90.00
#
_symmetry.space_group_name_H-M   'P 1'
#
loop_
_entity.id
_entity.type
_entity.pdbx_description
1 polymer ?
#
loop_
_entity_poly.entity_id
_entity_poly.type
_entity_poly.pdbx_seq_one_letter_code
_entity_poly.pdbx_strand_id
1 'polypeptide(L)'
;MEYYFADRKSNILGVGSTDGKGEWRIDNDIETQSVDNRPAVELSLDIHFTTDQEQAVNEMAKATNFIMYQDEEGNAHQMVIESVDHDSLGHIHSIVASDAGNDLINETVGAFKADKPYTIADYITRFTNDSGWEIGINEFPDNVRTLEWTSEESSLARIIAVAKDFDAVLSFGFEFVGTNLVKRVINIRHETAGDSLISFEMNKDINNIVTHLDTYDMETSIKAYGAVPESTNGSTNQDPINLIGYKWTDPTGQFVLDQYG
;
A
#
# COMPACT_ATOMS: atom_id res chain seq x y z
N MET A 1 22.18 -9.73 1.51
CA MET A 1 20.86 -10.36 1.73
C MET A 1 20.72 -11.53 0.75
N GLU A 2 20.00 -12.58 1.14
CA GLU A 2 19.72 -13.73 0.27
C GLU A 2 18.25 -13.70 -0.15
N TYR A 3 17.99 -13.95 -1.43
CA TYR A 3 16.66 -14.02 -2.04
C TYR A 3 16.41 -15.42 -2.59
N TYR A 4 15.34 -16.06 -2.13
CA TYR A 4 14.95 -17.40 -2.51
C TYR A 4 13.82 -17.33 -3.53
N PHE A 5 14.10 -17.72 -4.77
CA PHE A 5 13.11 -17.75 -5.85
C PHE A 5 12.40 -19.09 -5.86
N ALA A 6 11.06 -19.07 -5.95
CA ALA A 6 10.27 -20.28 -5.95
C ALA A 6 9.11 -20.25 -6.95
N ASP A 7 8.75 -21.42 -7.46
CA ASP A 7 7.55 -21.56 -8.28
C ASP A 7 6.27 -21.42 -7.45
N ARG A 8 5.11 -21.42 -8.11
CA ARG A 8 3.77 -21.37 -7.48
C ARG A 8 3.48 -22.53 -6.52
N LYS A 9 4.27 -23.60 -6.54
CA LYS A 9 4.16 -24.76 -5.64
C LYS A 9 5.19 -24.69 -4.50
N SER A 10 5.89 -23.56 -4.35
CA SER A 10 6.94 -23.33 -3.36
C SER A 10 8.17 -24.23 -3.54
N ASN A 11 8.43 -24.73 -4.75
CA ASN A 11 9.70 -25.37 -5.07
C ASN A 11 10.75 -24.30 -5.31
N ILE A 12 11.87 -24.37 -4.58
CA ILE A 12 13.00 -23.44 -4.78
C ILE A 12 13.61 -23.67 -6.16
N LEU A 13 13.69 -22.60 -6.95
CA LEU A 13 14.26 -22.58 -8.30
C LEU A 13 15.68 -22.01 -8.32
N GLY A 14 16.02 -21.15 -7.36
CA GLY A 14 17.36 -20.57 -7.24
C GLY A 14 17.49 -19.65 -6.03
N VAL A 15 18.73 -19.30 -5.71
CA VAL A 15 19.07 -18.38 -4.61
C VAL A 15 19.96 -17.27 -5.16
N GLY A 16 19.50 -16.03 -5.02
CA GLY A 16 20.25 -14.83 -5.34
C GLY A 16 20.85 -14.18 -4.11
N SER A 17 22.00 -13.52 -4.28
CA SER A 17 22.66 -12.78 -3.20
C SER A 17 23.16 -11.41 -3.65
N THR A 18 23.03 -10.42 -2.76
CA THR A 18 23.60 -9.07 -2.93
C THR A 18 25.06 -8.98 -2.53
N ASP A 19 25.63 -9.99 -1.86
CA ASP A 19 27.06 -10.02 -1.52
C ASP A 19 27.93 -10.64 -2.64
N GLY A 20 27.29 -11.01 -3.76
CA GLY A 20 27.93 -11.65 -4.91
C GLY A 20 28.38 -13.10 -4.69
N LYS A 21 28.14 -13.68 -3.51
CA LYS A 21 28.43 -15.09 -3.20
C LYS A 21 27.17 -15.92 -3.41
N GLY A 22 26.88 -16.24 -4.66
CA GLY A 22 25.71 -17.04 -5.04
C GLY A 22 25.75 -17.42 -6.52
N GLU A 23 24.81 -18.26 -6.95
CA GLU A 23 24.62 -18.57 -8.37
C GLU A 23 24.07 -17.35 -9.14
N TRP A 24 23.21 -16.58 -8.48
CA TRP A 24 22.57 -15.39 -9.02
C TRP A 24 23.04 -14.16 -8.26
N ARG A 25 23.60 -13.19 -8.97
CA ARG A 25 23.98 -11.91 -8.39
C ARG A 25 22.78 -10.98 -8.45
N ILE A 26 22.45 -10.39 -7.30
CA ILE A 26 21.38 -9.41 -7.13
C ILE A 26 22.00 -8.04 -6.89
N ASP A 27 21.56 -7.04 -7.64
CA ASP A 27 21.92 -5.63 -7.47
C ASP A 27 20.64 -4.78 -7.45
N ASN A 28 20.76 -3.51 -7.06
CA ASN A 28 19.67 -2.52 -7.05
C ASN A 28 18.39 -3.02 -6.34
N ASP A 29 18.53 -3.79 -5.26
CA ASP A 29 17.40 -4.18 -4.43
C ASP A 29 16.86 -2.96 -3.66
N ILE A 30 15.59 -2.67 -3.86
CA ILE A 30 14.89 -1.55 -3.23
C ILE A 30 13.55 -2.05 -2.73
N GLU A 31 13.38 -2.01 -1.41
CA GLU A 31 12.09 -2.18 -0.74
C GLU A 31 11.44 -0.81 -0.56
N THR A 32 10.20 -0.67 -1.01
CA THR A 32 9.41 0.56 -0.92
C THR A 32 8.11 0.29 -0.20
N GLN A 33 7.80 1.10 0.81
CA GLN A 33 6.51 1.13 1.47
C GLN A 33 5.95 2.55 1.47
N SER A 34 4.74 2.71 0.96
CA SER A 34 4.01 3.99 0.98
C SER A 34 3.03 4.03 2.14
N VAL A 35 2.83 5.21 2.75
CA VAL A 35 1.79 5.44 3.76
C VAL A 35 0.38 5.25 3.19
N ASP A 36 0.19 5.57 1.91
CA ASP A 36 -1.11 5.53 1.24
C ASP A 36 -1.54 4.10 0.86
N ASN A 37 -0.57 3.19 0.75
CA ASN A 37 -0.80 1.80 0.33
C ASN A 37 -0.43 0.78 1.42
N ARG A 38 -0.32 1.19 2.69
CA ARG A 38 -0.19 0.22 3.80
C ARG A 38 -1.45 -0.65 3.82
N PRO A 39 -1.33 -1.99 3.73
CA PRO A 39 -0.22 -2.80 4.20
C PRO A 39 0.90 -3.15 3.21
N ALA A 40 0.72 -2.92 1.92
CA ALA A 40 1.56 -3.50 0.87
C ALA A 40 3.00 -2.94 0.88
N VAL A 41 3.95 -3.83 0.70
CA VAL A 41 5.36 -3.58 0.45
C VAL A 41 5.66 -3.97 -0.99
N GLU A 42 6.45 -3.14 -1.67
CA GLU A 42 6.96 -3.41 -3.01
C GLU A 42 8.47 -3.67 -2.93
N LEU A 43 8.94 -4.68 -3.64
CA LEU A 43 10.35 -4.98 -3.84
C LEU A 43 10.67 -4.88 -5.33
N SER A 44 11.70 -4.11 -5.66
CA SER A 44 12.35 -4.15 -6.97
C SER A 44 13.79 -4.63 -6.83
N LEU A 45 14.30 -5.38 -7.80
CA LEU A 45 15.70 -5.81 -7.85
C LEU A 45 16.13 -6.17 -9.28
N ASP A 46 17.44 -6.19 -9.50
CA ASP A 46 18.06 -6.64 -10.74
C ASP A 46 18.80 -7.96 -10.54
N ILE A 47 18.54 -8.92 -11.43
CA ILE A 47 19.25 -10.21 -11.47
C ILE A 47 20.22 -10.22 -12.65
N HIS A 48 21.50 -10.33 -12.36
CA HIS A 48 22.52 -10.51 -13.39
C HIS A 48 22.62 -11.98 -13.82
N PHE A 49 22.69 -12.22 -15.12
CA PHE A 49 22.83 -13.56 -15.69
C PHE A 49 23.94 -13.63 -16.75
N THR A 50 24.27 -14.82 -17.21
CA THR A 50 25.12 -15.05 -18.39
C THR A 50 24.27 -15.66 -19.52
N THR A 51 24.74 -15.63 -20.77
CA THR A 51 23.99 -16.20 -21.91
C THR A 51 23.50 -17.63 -21.66
N ASP A 52 24.31 -18.47 -21.01
CA ASP A 52 23.94 -19.87 -20.71
C ASP A 52 22.87 -19.98 -19.59
N GLN A 53 22.70 -18.93 -18.79
CA GLN A 53 21.72 -18.83 -17.70
C GLN A 53 20.40 -18.17 -18.12
N GLU A 54 20.30 -17.64 -19.34
CA GLU A 54 19.15 -16.84 -19.80
C GLU A 54 17.82 -17.60 -19.70
N GLN A 55 17.79 -18.87 -20.08
CA GLN A 55 16.57 -19.67 -19.93
C GLN A 55 16.23 -19.91 -18.45
N ALA A 56 17.25 -20.13 -17.61
CA ALA A 56 17.06 -20.42 -16.19
C ALA A 56 16.54 -19.20 -15.42
N VAL A 57 17.05 -17.99 -15.70
CA VAL A 57 16.56 -16.76 -15.04
C VAL A 57 15.10 -16.48 -15.41
N ASN A 58 14.74 -16.68 -16.68
CA ASN A 58 13.37 -16.49 -17.16
C ASN A 58 12.37 -17.46 -16.50
N GLU A 59 12.78 -18.70 -16.18
CA GLU A 59 11.92 -19.63 -15.46
C GLU A 59 11.90 -19.39 -13.95
N MET A 60 13.04 -19.00 -13.37
CA MET A 60 13.22 -18.72 -11.95
C MET A 60 12.43 -17.49 -11.53
N ALA A 61 12.57 -16.38 -12.26
CA ALA A 61 12.06 -15.07 -11.91
C ALA A 61 10.89 -14.61 -12.80
N LYS A 62 10.12 -15.55 -13.36
CA LYS A 62 8.89 -15.21 -14.11
C LYS A 62 7.84 -14.54 -13.23
N ALA A 63 7.02 -13.70 -13.84
CA ALA A 63 5.81 -13.17 -13.22
C ALA A 63 4.96 -14.30 -12.60
N THR A 64 4.34 -14.00 -11.47
CA THR A 64 3.59 -14.86 -10.54
C THR A 64 4.41 -15.79 -9.64
N ASN A 65 5.69 -16.04 -9.94
CA ASN A 65 6.55 -16.78 -9.01
C ASN A 65 6.77 -15.99 -7.72
N PHE A 66 7.32 -16.66 -6.70
CA PHE A 66 7.57 -16.08 -5.41
C PHE A 66 9.03 -15.70 -5.22
N ILE A 67 9.25 -14.67 -4.42
CA ILE A 67 10.56 -14.30 -3.85
C ILE A 67 10.39 -14.28 -2.35
N MET A 68 11.28 -14.97 -1.64
CA MET A 68 11.28 -15.01 -0.19
C MET A 68 12.61 -14.53 0.32
N TYR A 69 12.59 -13.70 1.35
CA TYR A 69 13.78 -13.20 1.99
C TYR A 69 13.48 -12.91 3.45
N GLN A 70 14.54 -12.71 4.22
CA GLN A 70 14.46 -12.18 5.57
C GLN A 70 15.07 -10.78 5.54
N ASP A 71 14.31 -9.79 6.01
CA ASP A 71 14.80 -8.41 6.11
C ASP A 71 15.88 -8.27 7.20
N GLU A 72 16.44 -7.07 7.31
CA GLU A 72 17.50 -6.79 8.30
C GLU A 72 17.00 -6.85 9.75
N GLU A 73 15.69 -6.73 9.98
CA GLU A 73 15.04 -6.85 11.29
C GLU A 73 14.74 -8.31 11.66
N GLY A 74 14.89 -9.24 10.71
CA GLY A 74 14.61 -10.65 10.90
C GLY A 74 13.18 -11.07 10.54
N ASN A 75 12.35 -10.19 9.97
CA ASN A 75 11.03 -10.57 9.49
C ASN A 75 11.15 -11.29 8.15
N ALA A 76 10.38 -12.37 8.02
CA ALA A 76 10.32 -13.13 6.78
C ALA A 76 9.25 -12.54 5.86
N HIS A 77 9.57 -12.48 4.58
CA HIS A 77 8.71 -11.94 3.54
C HIS A 77 8.44 -12.98 2.45
N GLN A 78 7.24 -12.97 1.89
CA GLN A 78 6.93 -13.62 0.61
C GLN A 78 6.37 -12.57 -0.34
N MET A 79 7.10 -12.30 -1.41
CA MET A 79 6.68 -11.42 -2.49
C MET A 79 6.20 -12.26 -3.68
N VAL A 80 5.20 -11.76 -4.40
CA VAL A 80 4.77 -12.27 -5.70
C VAL A 80 5.37 -11.38 -6.78
N ILE A 81 6.10 -11.95 -7.73
CA ILE A 81 6.64 -11.21 -8.88
C ILE A 81 5.47 -10.75 -9.75
N GLU A 82 5.31 -9.45 -9.93
CA GLU A 82 4.21 -8.85 -10.68
C GLU A 82 4.62 -8.54 -12.11
N SER A 83 5.82 -7.98 -12.27
CA SER A 83 6.37 -7.60 -13.56
C SER A 83 7.82 -8.00 -13.68
N VAL A 84 8.24 -8.16 -14.94
CA VAL A 84 9.58 -8.57 -15.34
C VAL A 84 9.97 -7.79 -16.58
N ASP A 85 11.12 -7.14 -16.52
CA ASP A 85 11.79 -6.53 -17.67
C ASP A 85 13.09 -7.29 -17.93
N HIS A 86 13.23 -7.84 -19.14
CA HIS A 86 14.38 -8.69 -19.49
C HIS A 86 15.24 -8.05 -20.59
N ASP A 87 16.50 -7.78 -20.26
CA ASP A 87 17.51 -7.30 -21.20
C ASP A 87 18.55 -8.40 -21.49
N SER A 88 18.34 -9.11 -22.60
CA SER A 88 19.28 -10.14 -23.09
C SER A 88 20.67 -9.61 -23.44
N LEU A 89 20.79 -8.35 -23.88
CA LEU A 89 22.07 -7.77 -24.28
C LEU A 89 22.85 -7.22 -23.07
N GLY A 90 22.14 -6.56 -22.16
CA GLY A 90 22.68 -6.05 -20.90
C GLY A 90 22.91 -7.14 -19.85
N HIS A 91 22.34 -8.33 -20.06
CA HIS A 91 22.39 -9.45 -19.12
C HIS A 91 21.78 -9.13 -17.76
N ILE A 92 20.65 -8.41 -17.79
CA ILE A 92 19.91 -7.97 -16.60
C ILE A 92 18.46 -8.41 -16.73
N HIS A 93 17.93 -9.00 -15.66
CA HIS A 93 16.53 -9.38 -15.52
C HIS A 93 15.98 -8.65 -14.31
N SER A 94 15.24 -7.57 -14.56
CA SER A 94 14.69 -6.67 -13.56
C SER A 94 13.27 -7.11 -13.21
N ILE A 95 12.91 -6.99 -11.94
CA ILE A 95 11.59 -7.41 -11.46
C ILE A 95 10.98 -6.37 -10.53
N VAL A 96 9.66 -6.40 -10.44
CA VAL A 96 8.87 -5.76 -9.37
C VAL A 96 7.96 -6.79 -8.75
N ALA A 97 7.88 -6.80 -7.42
CA ALA A 97 7.13 -7.79 -6.65
C ALA A 97 6.43 -7.14 -5.44
N SER A 98 5.32 -7.73 -4.99
CA SER A 98 4.57 -7.26 -3.81
C SER A 98 4.16 -8.40 -2.86
N ASP A 99 4.06 -8.07 -1.57
CA ASP A 99 3.65 -8.99 -0.50
C ASP A 99 2.13 -9.18 -0.37
N ALA A 100 1.31 -8.22 -0.85
CA ALA A 100 -0.15 -8.35 -0.89
C ALA A 100 -0.56 -9.57 -1.73
N GLY A 101 0.25 -9.89 -2.73
CA GLY A 101 0.08 -10.97 -3.67
C GLY A 101 -1.13 -10.78 -4.59
N ASN A 102 -1.16 -11.61 -5.64
CA ASN A 102 -2.15 -11.47 -6.70
C ASN A 102 -3.59 -11.63 -6.24
N ASP A 103 -3.86 -12.38 -5.17
CA ASP A 103 -5.22 -12.60 -4.69
C ASP A 103 -5.81 -11.28 -4.18
N LEU A 104 -5.11 -10.55 -3.31
CA LEU A 104 -5.64 -9.28 -2.80
C LEU A 104 -5.65 -8.18 -3.86
N ILE A 105 -4.67 -8.17 -4.77
CA ILE A 105 -4.53 -7.14 -5.80
C ILE A 105 -5.57 -7.32 -6.92
N ASN A 106 -5.83 -8.56 -7.35
CA ASN A 106 -6.64 -8.84 -8.54
C ASN A 106 -8.05 -9.38 -8.24
N GLU A 107 -8.34 -9.84 -7.03
CA GLU A 107 -9.71 -10.17 -6.64
C GLU A 107 -10.52 -8.88 -6.47
N THR A 108 -11.74 -8.88 -7.00
CA THR A 108 -12.67 -7.76 -6.88
C THR A 108 -13.79 -8.08 -5.90
N VAL A 109 -14.10 -7.11 -5.05
CA VAL A 109 -15.21 -7.16 -4.11
C VAL A 109 -16.24 -6.10 -4.47
N GLY A 110 -17.49 -6.53 -4.56
CA GLY A 110 -18.59 -5.66 -4.96
C GLY A 110 -19.06 -4.70 -3.86
N ALA A 111 -20.18 -4.03 -4.16
CA ALA A 111 -20.90 -3.21 -3.19
C ALA A 111 -21.31 -4.04 -1.96
N PHE A 112 -21.19 -3.44 -0.78
CA PHE A 112 -21.52 -4.09 0.49
C PHE A 112 -22.15 -3.08 1.43
N LYS A 113 -23.23 -3.47 2.10
CA LYS A 113 -23.88 -2.67 3.15
C LYS A 113 -24.02 -3.52 4.40
N ALA A 114 -23.40 -3.09 5.49
CA ALA A 114 -23.51 -3.76 6.77
C ALA A 114 -24.95 -3.68 7.31
N ASP A 115 -25.51 -4.82 7.71
CA ASP A 115 -26.83 -4.94 8.33
C ASP A 115 -26.81 -4.65 9.85
N LYS A 116 -25.62 -4.69 10.46
CA LYS A 116 -25.35 -4.39 11.87
C LYS A 116 -23.91 -3.90 12.03
N PRO A 117 -23.51 -3.42 13.22
CA PRO A 117 -22.11 -3.15 13.51
C PRO A 117 -21.27 -4.44 13.48
N TYR A 118 -20.10 -4.37 12.83
CA TYR A 118 -19.11 -5.45 12.75
C TYR A 118 -17.75 -4.94 13.21
N THR A 119 -16.89 -5.87 13.67
CA THR A 119 -15.49 -5.55 14.00
C THR A 119 -14.65 -5.39 12.73
N ILE A 120 -13.50 -4.74 12.84
CA ILE A 120 -12.53 -4.65 11.73
C ILE A 120 -12.08 -6.04 11.25
N ALA A 121 -11.89 -6.99 12.17
CA ALA A 121 -11.55 -8.38 11.83
C ALA A 121 -12.64 -9.04 10.99
N ASP A 122 -13.92 -8.86 11.34
CA ASP A 122 -15.04 -9.41 10.56
C ASP A 122 -15.08 -8.85 9.12
N TYR A 123 -14.80 -7.55 8.96
CA TYR A 123 -14.75 -6.92 7.64
C TYR A 123 -13.57 -7.45 6.82
N ILE A 124 -12.36 -7.48 7.39
CA ILE A 124 -11.16 -7.97 6.69
C ILE A 124 -11.36 -9.43 6.26
N THR A 125 -11.75 -10.32 7.18
CA THR A 125 -11.99 -11.73 6.85
C THR A 125 -13.05 -11.92 5.76
N ARG A 126 -14.08 -11.07 5.73
CA ARG A 126 -15.10 -11.10 4.68
C ARG A 126 -14.54 -10.72 3.31
N PHE A 127 -13.71 -9.69 3.24
CA PHE A 127 -13.17 -9.18 1.97
C PHE A 127 -11.91 -9.91 1.51
N THR A 128 -11.35 -10.80 2.32
CA THR A 128 -10.22 -11.67 1.96
C THR A 128 -10.63 -13.15 1.97
N ASN A 129 -11.90 -13.46 1.71
CA ASN A 129 -12.57 -14.70 2.14
C ASN A 129 -12.06 -16.02 1.52
N ASP A 130 -11.11 -16.10 0.62
CA ASP A 130 -10.64 -17.39 0.08
C ASP A 130 -9.17 -17.31 -0.36
N SER A 131 -8.55 -16.19 0.02
CA SER A 131 -7.17 -15.81 -0.23
C SER A 131 -6.16 -16.52 0.68
N GLY A 132 -6.64 -17.25 1.69
CA GLY A 132 -5.80 -17.91 2.70
C GLY A 132 -5.17 -16.97 3.73
N TRP A 133 -5.53 -15.68 3.73
CA TRP A 133 -5.13 -14.72 4.75
C TRP A 133 -5.92 -14.90 6.04
N GLU A 134 -5.22 -14.87 7.16
CA GLU A 134 -5.80 -14.95 8.51
C GLU A 134 -5.58 -13.64 9.28
N ILE A 135 -6.39 -13.37 10.29
CA ILE A 135 -6.14 -12.25 11.20
C ILE A 135 -4.98 -12.62 12.13
N GLY A 136 -3.95 -11.78 12.14
CA GLY A 136 -2.81 -11.88 13.06
C GLY A 136 -3.08 -11.15 14.36
N ILE A 137 -2.18 -10.24 14.71
CA ILE A 137 -2.38 -9.32 15.85
C ILE A 137 -3.57 -8.44 15.57
N ASN A 138 -4.47 -8.29 16.55
CA ASN A 138 -5.59 -7.36 16.48
C ASN A 138 -5.63 -6.49 17.74
N GLU A 139 -5.30 -5.21 17.57
CA GLU A 139 -5.33 -4.22 18.65
C GLU A 139 -6.71 -3.52 18.79
N PHE A 140 -7.68 -3.86 17.94
CA PHE A 140 -9.06 -3.35 17.93
C PHE A 140 -10.08 -4.48 18.13
N PRO A 141 -10.01 -5.28 19.21
CA PRO A 141 -10.85 -6.46 19.37
C PRO A 141 -12.35 -6.15 19.51
N ASP A 142 -12.68 -5.03 20.16
CA ASP A 142 -14.07 -4.72 20.56
C ASP A 142 -14.69 -3.58 19.74
N ASN A 143 -13.89 -2.85 18.95
CA ASN A 143 -14.38 -1.71 18.19
C ASN A 143 -15.27 -2.20 17.04
N VAL A 144 -16.42 -1.55 16.86
CA VAL A 144 -17.37 -1.88 15.80
C VAL A 144 -17.77 -0.65 14.99
N ARG A 145 -18.05 -0.87 13.69
CA ARG A 145 -18.55 0.13 12.74
C ARG A 145 -19.63 -0.49 11.85
N THR A 146 -20.55 0.34 11.36
CA THR A 146 -21.51 -0.02 10.31
C THR A 146 -21.08 0.67 9.03
N LEU A 147 -20.46 -0.07 8.12
CA LEU A 147 -19.83 0.46 6.90
C LEU A 147 -20.66 0.11 5.65
N GLU A 148 -20.53 0.95 4.62
CA GLU A 148 -21.21 0.80 3.35
C GLU A 148 -20.31 1.25 2.19
N TRP A 149 -20.24 0.43 1.14
CA TRP A 149 -19.55 0.71 -0.11
C TRP A 149 -20.50 0.47 -1.28
N THR A 150 -20.49 1.38 -2.25
CA THR A 150 -21.42 1.35 -3.40
C THR A 150 -20.75 0.94 -4.71
N SER A 151 -19.41 0.95 -4.75
CA SER A 151 -18.60 0.58 -5.91
C SER A 151 -17.92 -0.78 -5.75
N GLU A 152 -17.47 -1.32 -6.87
CA GLU A 152 -16.54 -2.45 -6.93
C GLU A 152 -15.10 -1.93 -6.80
N GLU A 153 -14.29 -2.63 -6.02
CA GLU A 153 -12.86 -2.33 -5.78
C GLU A 153 -12.08 -3.64 -5.65
N SER A 154 -10.75 -3.59 -5.64
CA SER A 154 -9.96 -4.77 -5.28
C SER A 154 -10.11 -5.12 -3.79
N SER A 155 -9.91 -6.39 -3.44
CA SER A 155 -9.88 -6.85 -2.05
C SER A 155 -8.89 -6.06 -1.21
N LEU A 156 -7.70 -5.75 -1.76
CA LEU A 156 -6.68 -4.91 -1.11
C LEU A 156 -7.20 -3.49 -0.83
N ALA A 157 -7.74 -2.80 -1.84
CA ALA A 157 -8.26 -1.45 -1.67
C ALA A 157 -9.40 -1.42 -0.63
N ARG A 158 -10.25 -2.46 -0.63
CA ARG A 158 -11.35 -2.56 0.34
C ARG A 158 -10.86 -2.72 1.77
N ILE A 159 -9.87 -3.58 2.04
CA ILE A 159 -9.34 -3.74 3.41
C ILE A 159 -8.58 -2.50 3.89
N ILE A 160 -7.93 -1.77 2.98
CA ILE A 160 -7.29 -0.47 3.28
C ILE A 160 -8.37 0.56 3.68
N ALA A 161 -9.47 0.63 2.92
CA ALA A 161 -10.59 1.51 3.26
C ALA A 161 -11.22 1.15 4.62
N VAL A 162 -11.41 -0.15 4.90
CA VAL A 162 -11.86 -0.63 6.22
C VAL A 162 -10.91 -0.16 7.32
N ALA A 163 -9.60 -0.35 7.17
CA ALA A 163 -8.62 0.04 8.18
C ALA A 163 -8.69 1.54 8.48
N LYS A 164 -8.81 2.36 7.42
CA LYS A 164 -8.97 3.81 7.53
C LYS A 164 -10.21 4.21 8.35
N ASP A 165 -11.36 3.58 8.14
CA ASP A 165 -12.60 3.87 8.90
C ASP A 165 -12.52 3.50 10.40
N PHE A 166 -11.55 2.67 10.76
CA PHE A 166 -11.26 2.26 12.13
C PHE A 166 -10.06 2.99 12.75
N ASP A 167 -9.43 3.91 12.02
CA ASP A 167 -8.17 4.55 12.42
C ASP A 167 -7.05 3.53 12.71
N ALA A 168 -7.04 2.43 11.94
CA ALA A 168 -6.09 1.33 12.05
C ALA A 168 -5.09 1.33 10.88
N VAL A 169 -3.91 0.79 11.12
CA VAL A 169 -2.90 0.49 10.10
C VAL A 169 -2.77 -1.02 9.98
N LEU A 170 -2.75 -1.50 8.74
CA LEU A 170 -2.54 -2.91 8.44
C LEU A 170 -1.07 -3.18 8.16
N SER A 171 -0.61 -4.40 8.46
CA SER A 171 0.66 -4.92 7.96
C SER A 171 0.54 -6.40 7.63
N PHE A 172 1.24 -6.84 6.60
CA PHE A 172 1.34 -8.26 6.28
C PHE A 172 2.45 -8.94 7.08
N GLY A 173 2.26 -10.22 7.36
CA GLY A 173 3.23 -11.05 8.04
C GLY A 173 3.19 -12.48 7.53
N PHE A 174 4.36 -13.12 7.50
CA PHE A 174 4.54 -14.45 6.95
C PHE A 174 5.24 -15.37 7.95
N GLU A 175 4.66 -16.54 8.18
CA GLU A 175 5.26 -17.58 9.03
C GLU A 175 5.80 -18.71 8.16
N PHE A 176 7.07 -19.05 8.34
CA PHE A 176 7.75 -20.11 7.61
C PHE A 176 8.24 -21.24 8.52
N VAL A 177 8.24 -22.47 7.99
CA VAL A 177 8.97 -23.61 8.55
C VAL A 177 9.97 -24.10 7.50
N GLY A 178 11.23 -23.72 7.66
CA GLY A 178 12.22 -23.82 6.59
C GLY A 178 11.85 -22.87 5.46
N THR A 179 11.75 -23.38 4.23
CA THR A 179 11.33 -22.62 3.03
C THR A 179 9.83 -22.73 2.72
N ASN A 180 9.05 -23.40 3.57
CA ASN A 180 7.62 -23.58 3.35
C ASN A 180 6.83 -22.50 4.08
N LEU A 181 6.02 -21.74 3.35
CA LEU A 181 5.06 -20.82 3.94
C LEU A 181 3.97 -21.62 4.64
N VAL A 182 3.77 -21.34 5.93
CA VAL A 182 2.76 -22.00 6.76
C VAL A 182 1.57 -21.07 7.02
N LYS A 183 1.80 -19.76 7.17
CA LYS A 183 0.73 -18.78 7.32
C LYS A 183 1.07 -17.44 6.68
N ARG A 184 0.01 -16.75 6.25
CA ARG A 184 -0.01 -15.36 5.82
C ARG A 184 -1.05 -14.64 6.70
N VAL A 185 -0.63 -13.60 7.40
CA VAL A 185 -1.47 -12.91 8.39
C VAL A 185 -1.58 -11.42 8.08
N ILE A 186 -2.78 -10.87 8.29
CA ILE A 186 -3.04 -9.44 8.27
C ILE A 186 -3.09 -8.98 9.71
N ASN A 187 -2.10 -8.19 10.12
CA ASN A 187 -2.06 -7.58 11.44
C ASN A 187 -2.81 -6.25 11.41
N ILE A 188 -3.53 -5.95 12.48
CA ILE A 188 -4.33 -4.74 12.68
C ILE A 188 -3.76 -4.03 13.90
N ARG A 189 -3.13 -2.87 13.67
CA ARG A 189 -2.43 -2.11 14.71
C ARG A 189 -2.90 -0.67 14.75
N HIS A 190 -2.71 -0.03 15.90
CA HIS A 190 -2.84 1.42 15.99
C HIS A 190 -1.75 2.09 15.17
N GLU A 191 -2.09 3.22 14.54
CA GLU A 191 -1.06 4.10 14.02
C GLU A 191 -0.19 4.60 15.18
N THR A 192 1.07 4.20 15.20
CA THR A 192 2.02 4.66 16.22
C THR A 192 2.73 5.89 15.68
N ALA A 193 2.14 7.07 15.91
CA ALA A 193 2.86 8.33 15.77
C ALA A 193 3.74 8.54 17.02
N GLY A 194 4.95 8.00 17.00
CA GLY A 194 5.94 8.26 18.02
C GLY A 194 6.88 9.38 17.59
N ASP A 195 7.02 10.43 18.40
CA ASP A 195 8.21 11.27 18.35
C ASP A 195 9.40 10.39 18.75
N SER A 196 10.04 9.79 17.76
CA SER A 196 11.35 9.22 17.98
C SER A 196 12.26 10.40 18.33
N LEU A 197 12.90 10.40 19.50
CA LEU A 197 13.98 11.35 19.85
C LEU A 197 15.23 11.16 18.96
N ILE A 198 15.07 10.58 17.78
CA ILE A 198 16.07 10.32 16.77
C ILE A 198 16.14 11.57 15.90
N SER A 199 17.23 12.31 16.03
CA SER A 199 17.58 13.40 15.13
C SER A 199 18.64 12.91 14.14
N PHE A 200 18.43 13.20 12.86
CA PHE A 200 19.44 12.94 11.83
C PHE A 200 20.30 14.18 11.60
N GLU A 201 21.62 14.02 11.64
CA GLU A 201 22.60 15.09 11.41
C GLU A 201 23.29 14.95 10.04
N MET A 202 23.38 16.04 9.28
CA MET A 202 24.09 16.07 7.99
C MET A 202 25.58 15.71 8.16
N ASN A 203 26.11 14.90 7.24
CA ASN A 203 27.46 14.33 7.24
C ASN A 203 27.77 13.35 8.39
N LYS A 204 26.77 12.97 9.16
CA LYS A 204 26.87 11.90 10.16
C LYS A 204 25.88 10.80 9.84
N ASP A 205 24.60 11.14 9.82
CA ASP A 205 23.51 10.22 9.55
C ASP A 205 22.93 10.42 8.14
N ILE A 206 23.01 11.65 7.60
CA ILE A 206 22.53 11.99 6.25
C ILE A 206 23.69 12.41 5.35
N ASN A 207 23.79 11.78 4.17
CA ASN A 207 24.78 12.15 3.15
C ASN A 207 24.33 13.31 2.25
N ASN A 208 23.02 13.43 1.96
CA ASN A 208 22.48 14.47 1.11
C ASN A 208 21.01 14.79 1.46
N ILE A 209 20.60 16.04 1.34
CA ILE A 209 19.20 16.48 1.45
C ILE A 209 18.83 17.20 0.16
N VAL A 210 17.81 16.69 -0.52
CA VAL A 210 17.18 17.36 -1.67
C VAL A 210 15.82 17.86 -1.22
N THR A 211 15.56 19.16 -1.37
CA THR A 211 14.28 19.77 -0.98
C THR A 211 13.51 20.19 -2.22
N HIS A 212 12.26 19.73 -2.32
CA HIS A 212 11.31 20.21 -3.31
C HIS A 212 10.27 21.06 -2.59
N LEU A 213 10.17 22.35 -2.96
CA LEU A 213 9.11 23.23 -2.48
C LEU A 213 8.22 23.56 -3.66
N ASP A 214 6.93 23.29 -3.50
CA ASP A 214 5.93 23.68 -4.46
C ASP A 214 4.81 24.46 -3.75
N THR A 215 4.45 25.59 -4.33
CA THR A 215 3.31 26.41 -3.89
C THR A 215 2.19 26.42 -4.93
N TYR A 216 2.26 25.56 -5.94
CA TYR A 216 1.32 25.52 -7.05
C TYR A 216 -0.12 25.34 -6.56
N ASP A 217 -0.35 24.41 -5.64
CA ASP A 217 -1.65 24.17 -5.00
C ASP A 217 -1.80 24.89 -3.64
N MET A 218 -0.97 25.92 -3.38
CA MET A 218 -1.08 26.70 -2.15
C MET A 218 -2.23 27.71 -2.27
N GLU A 219 -3.38 27.34 -1.73
CA GLU A 219 -4.55 28.21 -1.68
C GLU A 219 -4.54 29.10 -0.44
N THR A 220 -4.75 30.40 -0.64
CA THR A 220 -4.88 31.39 0.46
C THR A 220 -6.33 31.77 0.74
N SER A 221 -7.24 31.43 -0.18
CA SER A 221 -8.69 31.65 -0.04
C SER A 221 -9.43 30.71 -0.98
N ILE A 222 -10.62 30.24 -0.59
CA ILE A 222 -11.50 29.43 -1.43
C ILE A 222 -12.86 30.15 -1.55
N LYS A 223 -13.39 30.24 -2.77
CA LYS A 223 -14.74 30.77 -3.02
C LYS A 223 -15.70 29.60 -3.29
N ALA A 224 -16.56 29.31 -2.33
CA ALA A 224 -17.54 28.24 -2.44
C ALA A 224 -18.84 28.76 -3.07
N TYR A 225 -19.29 28.09 -4.13
CA TYR A 225 -20.59 28.31 -4.77
C TYR A 225 -21.42 27.03 -4.67
N GLY A 226 -22.61 27.15 -4.11
CA GLY A 226 -23.62 26.11 -4.08
C GLY A 226 -24.44 26.05 -5.38
N ALA A 227 -25.53 25.30 -5.35
CA ALA A 227 -26.44 25.18 -6.48
C ALA A 227 -27.05 26.53 -6.90
N VAL A 228 -27.36 26.66 -8.19
CA VAL A 228 -28.24 27.73 -8.69
C VAL A 228 -29.68 27.35 -8.34
N PRO A 229 -30.42 28.15 -7.56
CA PRO A 229 -31.78 27.79 -7.17
C PRO A 229 -32.72 27.70 -8.38
N GLU A 230 -33.70 26.79 -8.31
CA GLU A 230 -34.72 26.68 -9.35
C GLU A 230 -35.63 27.90 -9.40
N SER A 231 -35.96 28.34 -10.62
CA SER A 231 -36.78 29.53 -10.83
C SER A 231 -38.21 29.31 -10.34
N THR A 232 -38.60 29.99 -9.26
CA THR A 232 -39.97 29.97 -8.76
C THR A 232 -40.94 30.83 -9.58
N ASN A 233 -40.45 31.69 -10.48
CA ASN A 233 -41.27 32.67 -11.23
C ASN A 233 -40.89 32.82 -12.72
N GLY A 234 -40.21 31.85 -13.33
CA GLY A 234 -39.90 31.86 -14.77
C GLY A 234 -38.81 32.83 -15.23
N SER A 235 -38.01 33.38 -14.30
CA SER A 235 -36.78 34.12 -14.64
C SER A 235 -35.58 33.17 -14.65
N THR A 236 -34.78 33.20 -15.72
CA THR A 236 -33.72 32.19 -16.01
C THR A 236 -32.34 32.52 -15.44
N ASN A 237 -32.17 33.69 -14.80
CA ASN A 237 -30.88 34.14 -14.29
C ASN A 237 -30.96 34.33 -12.77
N GLN A 238 -30.57 33.30 -12.02
CA GLN A 238 -30.32 33.41 -10.58
C GLN A 238 -28.84 33.13 -10.33
N ASP A 239 -28.24 33.91 -9.43
CA ASP A 239 -26.86 33.67 -9.00
C ASP A 239 -26.79 32.38 -8.17
N PRO A 240 -25.69 31.60 -8.26
CA PRO A 240 -25.48 30.46 -7.39
C PRO A 240 -25.44 30.89 -5.92
N ILE A 241 -25.94 30.01 -5.04
CA ILE A 241 -25.89 30.24 -3.59
C ILE A 241 -24.44 30.44 -3.18
N ASN A 242 -24.15 31.50 -2.42
CA ASN A 242 -22.82 31.79 -1.90
C ASN A 242 -22.91 32.23 -0.43
N LEU A 243 -21.75 32.48 0.19
CA LEU A 243 -21.66 32.83 1.61
C LEU A 243 -21.57 34.34 1.88
N ILE A 244 -21.78 35.19 0.87
CA ILE A 244 -21.75 36.65 1.03
C ILE A 244 -22.83 37.07 2.03
N GLY A 245 -22.44 37.89 3.02
CA GLY A 245 -23.33 38.37 4.07
C GLY A 245 -23.65 37.36 5.19
N TYR A 246 -23.19 36.10 5.09
CA TYR A 246 -23.31 35.15 6.19
C TYR A 246 -22.28 35.45 7.29
N LYS A 247 -22.65 35.12 8.53
CA LYS A 247 -21.75 35.20 9.69
C LYS A 247 -21.48 33.80 10.18
N TRP A 248 -20.23 33.39 10.10
CA TRP A 248 -19.76 32.12 10.61
C TRP A 248 -18.40 32.31 11.26
N THR A 249 -18.16 31.57 12.34
CA THR A 249 -16.89 31.57 13.07
C THR A 249 -16.43 30.13 13.14
N ASP A 250 -15.23 29.89 12.63
CA ASP A 250 -14.61 28.57 12.65
C ASP A 250 -14.29 28.16 14.10
N PRO A 251 -14.81 27.02 14.60
CA PRO A 251 -14.49 26.51 15.92
C PRO A 251 -12.99 26.22 16.13
N THR A 252 -12.23 25.98 15.06
CA THR A 252 -10.79 25.69 15.12
C THR A 252 -9.92 26.92 14.88
N GLY A 253 -10.50 28.01 14.39
CA GLY A 253 -9.79 29.26 14.08
C GLY A 253 -8.89 29.19 12.83
N GLN A 254 -9.01 28.15 12.02
CA GLN A 254 -8.24 27.95 10.80
C GLN A 254 -8.74 28.82 9.64
N PHE A 255 -10.04 29.11 9.59
CA PHE A 255 -10.67 29.85 8.50
C PHE A 255 -11.33 31.16 8.94
N VAL A 256 -11.28 32.17 8.06
CA VAL A 256 -12.02 33.43 8.20
C VAL A 256 -13.02 33.53 7.06
N LEU A 257 -14.30 33.69 7.37
CA LEU A 257 -15.32 33.95 6.36
C LEU A 257 -15.28 35.43 5.96
N ASP A 258 -14.89 35.70 4.71
CA ASP A 258 -15.01 37.01 4.11
C ASP A 258 -16.47 37.28 3.70
N GLN A 259 -17.05 38.36 4.21
CA GLN A 259 -18.43 38.76 3.93
C GLN A 259 -18.57 39.52 2.61
N TYR A 260 -17.46 39.86 1.94
CA TYR A 260 -17.44 40.72 0.75
C TYR A 260 -17.19 39.96 -0.57
N GLY A 261 -16.83 38.68 -0.50
CA GLY A 261 -16.79 37.76 -1.65
C GLY A 261 -15.42 37.39 -2.17
#